data_AF-A0A847F0T7-F1
#
_entry.id   AF-A0A847F0T7-F1
#
_cell.length_a   1.000
_cell.length_b   1.000
_cell.length_c   1.000
_cell.angle_alpha   90.00
_cell.angle_beta   90.00
_cell.angle_gamma   90.00
#
_symmetry.space_group_name_H-M   'P 1'
#
loop_
_entity.id
_entity.type
_entity.pdbx_description
1 polymer ?
#
loop_
_entity_poly.entity_id
_entity_poly.type
_entity_poly.pdbx_seq_one_letter_code
_entity_poly.pdbx_strand_id
1 'polypeptide(L)'
;MQRRTSSSYLIPALIGANLFLTAFWGCSLIVDGNFIEPVDAGYNCTGIVNGAICPGSEEESSRLICLFGECVESECGDGFVDEEAGEECEEDKDVCDLSTCLFHCWDDADCKQEHPCLPLECIQHSCVARPAPGARCSSDGVDFGVCTQSYECVSIECSSDADCVGDDECTSGLCEDQRCVANFGALCELEDGAPGMCGEGFVCLPSLDAES
;
A
#
# COMPACT_ATOMS: atom_id res chain seq x y z
N MET A 1 62.21 -60.98 -30.20
CA MET A 1 62.78 -61.26 -28.87
C MET A 1 62.10 -62.51 -28.30
N GLN A 2 62.91 -63.31 -27.60
CA GLN A 2 62.68 -64.63 -27.00
C GLN A 2 61.41 -64.73 -26.12
N ARG A 3 60.57 -65.77 -26.29
CA ARG A 3 60.55 -67.11 -25.62
C ARG A 3 59.93 -67.11 -24.21
N ARG A 4 58.93 -68.01 -24.05
CA ARG A 4 58.62 -68.82 -22.85
C ARG A 4 58.02 -68.05 -21.65
N THR A 5 57.17 -68.57 -20.76
CA THR A 5 56.51 -69.85 -20.52
C THR A 5 55.55 -69.62 -19.34
N SER A 6 54.55 -70.48 -19.22
CA SER A 6 53.70 -70.81 -18.08
C SER A 6 54.18 -70.42 -16.66
N SER A 7 53.23 -70.06 -15.80
CA SER A 7 52.96 -70.83 -14.57
C SER A 7 51.68 -70.35 -13.88
N SER A 8 50.79 -71.32 -13.68
CA SER A 8 49.65 -71.26 -12.78
C SER A 8 50.11 -71.04 -11.33
N TYR A 9 49.43 -70.16 -10.59
CA TYR A 9 49.41 -70.20 -9.13
C TYR A 9 47.96 -70.17 -8.63
N LEU A 10 47.64 -71.19 -7.85
CA LEU A 10 46.43 -71.40 -7.07
C LEU A 10 46.47 -70.54 -5.78
N ILE A 11 45.33 -69.94 -5.39
CA ILE A 11 44.66 -69.93 -4.05
C ILE A 11 45.51 -69.43 -2.83
N PRO A 12 45.06 -68.49 -1.96
CA PRO A 12 43.83 -68.63 -1.15
C PRO A 12 42.98 -67.38 -0.83
N ALA A 13 41.75 -67.68 -0.42
CA ALA A 13 40.81 -66.82 0.29
C ALA A 13 41.34 -66.35 1.66
N LEU A 14 40.80 -65.24 2.18
CA LEU A 14 40.24 -65.10 3.55
C LEU A 14 39.95 -63.62 3.90
N ILE A 15 38.67 -63.38 4.22
CA ILE A 15 38.13 -62.56 5.33
C ILE A 15 38.51 -61.07 5.42
N GLY A 16 37.48 -60.23 5.26
CA GLY A 16 37.47 -58.85 5.74
C GLY A 16 36.02 -58.35 5.84
N ALA A 17 35.29 -58.83 6.85
CA ALA A 17 34.00 -58.28 7.23
C ALA A 17 34.15 -56.80 7.62
N ASN A 18 33.34 -55.91 7.05
CA ASN A 18 33.08 -54.60 7.63
C ASN A 18 31.60 -54.27 7.49
N LEU A 19 30.85 -54.74 8.48
CA LEU A 19 29.62 -54.09 8.94
C LEU A 19 30.00 -52.66 9.33
N PHE A 20 29.55 -51.68 8.56
CA PHE A 20 29.35 -50.32 9.05
C PHE A 20 27.86 -49.98 8.89
N LEU A 21 27.06 -50.58 9.77
CA LEU A 21 25.75 -50.08 10.14
C LEU A 21 25.98 -48.87 11.05
N THR A 22 26.13 -47.69 10.47
CA THR A 22 25.99 -46.44 11.23
C THR A 22 24.50 -46.20 11.43
N ALA A 23 23.96 -46.77 12.51
CA ALA A 23 22.68 -46.35 13.05
C ALA A 23 22.85 -44.92 13.57
N PHE A 24 22.33 -43.95 12.81
CA PHE A 24 22.06 -42.63 13.36
C PHE A 24 20.89 -42.78 14.33
N TRP A 25 21.21 -42.70 15.62
CA TRP A 25 20.25 -42.60 16.70
C TRP A 25 19.61 -41.22 16.67
N GLY A 26 18.55 -41.05 15.88
CA GLY A 26 17.56 -40.00 16.12
C GLY A 26 16.65 -40.45 17.26
N CYS A 27 16.49 -39.61 18.28
CA CYS A 27 15.54 -39.85 19.36
C CYS A 27 14.11 -39.64 18.82
N SER A 28 13.45 -40.70 18.38
CA SER A 28 12.00 -40.67 18.15
C SER A 28 11.28 -40.80 19.49
N LEU A 29 10.45 -39.81 19.83
CA LEU A 29 9.59 -39.84 21.01
C LEU A 29 8.23 -40.43 20.59
N ILE A 30 7.91 -41.61 21.09
CA ILE A 30 6.61 -42.27 20.85
C ILE A 30 5.73 -42.00 22.07
N VAL A 31 4.65 -41.26 21.88
CA VAL A 31 3.54 -41.14 22.85
C VAL A 31 2.29 -41.71 22.17
N ASP A 32 1.65 -42.70 22.79
CA ASP A 32 0.41 -43.36 22.34
C ASP A 32 0.42 -44.03 20.96
N GLY A 33 1.57 -44.54 20.51
CA GLY A 33 1.65 -45.44 19.34
C GLY A 33 1.43 -44.76 17.99
N ASN A 34 1.30 -43.43 17.96
CA ASN A 34 1.35 -42.66 16.73
C ASN A 34 2.78 -42.17 16.50
N PHE A 35 3.33 -42.48 15.33
CA PHE A 35 4.58 -41.91 14.85
C PHE A 35 4.28 -40.47 14.41
N ILE A 36 4.69 -39.50 15.21
CA ILE A 36 4.66 -38.09 14.81
C ILE A 36 6.03 -37.82 14.17
N GLU A 37 6.08 -37.67 12.84
CA GLU A 37 7.27 -37.11 12.22
C GLU A 37 7.45 -35.68 12.75
N PRO A 38 8.67 -35.25 13.12
CA PRO A 38 8.90 -33.91 13.68
C PRO A 38 8.60 -32.76 12.70
N VAL A 39 8.20 -33.08 11.46
CA VAL A 39 7.73 -32.12 10.45
C VAL A 39 6.20 -32.14 10.29
N ASP A 40 5.52 -33.06 10.98
CA ASP A 40 4.06 -33.33 10.94
C ASP A 40 3.39 -33.19 12.32
N ALA A 41 4.04 -32.53 13.28
CA ALA A 41 3.30 -31.88 14.37
C ALA A 41 2.60 -30.64 13.80
N GLY A 42 1.79 -30.87 12.76
CA GLY A 42 1.18 -29.85 11.93
C GLY A 42 0.37 -28.90 12.79
N TYR A 43 0.43 -27.63 12.41
CA TYR A 43 -0.38 -26.57 12.97
C TYR A 43 -1.85 -27.03 13.08
N ASN A 44 -2.27 -27.42 14.27
CA ASN A 44 -3.60 -27.97 14.47
C ASN A 44 -4.54 -26.87 14.92
N CYS A 45 -5.26 -26.31 13.96
CA CYS A 45 -6.26 -25.27 14.18
C CYS A 45 -7.65 -25.84 14.55
N THR A 46 -7.78 -27.15 14.79
CA THR A 46 -9.07 -27.75 15.16
C THR A 46 -9.57 -27.20 16.50
N GLY A 47 -10.71 -26.51 16.47
CA GLY A 47 -11.31 -25.91 17.66
C GLY A 47 -10.68 -24.57 18.07
N ILE A 48 -9.74 -24.07 17.28
CA ILE A 48 -9.20 -22.71 17.41
C ILE A 48 -10.11 -21.76 16.62
N VAL A 49 -10.31 -20.55 17.15
CA VAL A 49 -11.11 -19.52 16.49
C VAL A 49 -10.37 -18.99 15.26
N ASN A 50 -11.12 -18.65 14.21
CA ASN A 50 -10.51 -18.05 13.02
C ASN A 50 -9.77 -16.74 13.38
N GLY A 51 -8.64 -16.48 12.73
CA GLY A 51 -7.78 -15.31 12.97
C GLY A 51 -6.81 -15.42 14.14
N ALA A 52 -6.87 -16.50 14.92
CA ALA A 52 -5.87 -16.76 15.95
C ALA A 52 -4.56 -17.23 15.30
N ILE A 53 -3.43 -16.84 15.88
CA ILE A 53 -2.10 -17.32 15.47
C ILE A 53 -2.05 -18.84 15.60
N CYS A 54 -1.46 -19.50 14.60
CA CYS A 54 -1.32 -20.95 14.61
C CYS A 54 -0.44 -21.44 15.78
N PRO A 55 -0.81 -22.53 16.47
CA PRO A 55 0.04 -23.10 17.51
C PRO A 55 1.39 -23.56 16.93
N GLY A 56 2.50 -23.08 17.47
CA GLY A 56 3.84 -23.47 17.01
C GLY A 56 4.37 -22.67 15.83
N SER A 57 3.67 -21.63 15.36
CA SER A 57 4.16 -20.74 14.28
C SER A 57 4.86 -19.49 14.78
N GLU A 58 5.20 -19.40 16.07
CA GLU A 58 5.73 -18.17 16.68
C GLU A 58 7.14 -17.80 16.20
N GLU A 59 7.86 -18.75 15.63
CA GLU A 59 9.21 -18.56 15.08
C GLU A 59 9.22 -18.43 13.55
N GLU A 60 8.07 -18.53 12.89
CA GLU A 60 7.96 -18.39 11.44
C GLU A 60 8.14 -16.93 11.01
N SER A 61 8.72 -16.72 9.84
CA SER A 61 8.94 -15.37 9.31
C SER A 61 7.66 -14.72 8.76
N SER A 62 6.67 -15.53 8.40
CA SER A 62 5.33 -15.07 8.03
C SER A 62 4.36 -15.40 9.17
N ARG A 63 3.42 -14.50 9.41
CA ARG A 63 2.39 -14.72 10.42
C ARG A 63 1.35 -15.68 9.87
N LEU A 64 1.22 -16.82 10.53
CA LEU A 64 0.24 -17.84 10.17
C LEU A 64 -0.98 -17.75 11.09
N ILE A 65 -2.17 -17.78 10.50
CA ILE A 65 -3.44 -17.74 11.20
C ILE A 65 -4.26 -19.01 10.95
N CYS A 66 -5.09 -19.35 11.93
CA CYS A 66 -6.07 -20.41 11.80
C CYS A 66 -7.26 -19.90 10.98
N LEU A 67 -7.59 -20.57 9.88
CA LEU A 67 -8.80 -20.36 9.09
C LEU A 67 -9.49 -21.70 8.83
N PHE A 68 -10.73 -21.82 9.32
CA PHE A 68 -11.58 -23.00 9.14
C PHE A 68 -10.94 -24.33 9.55
N GLY A 69 -10.05 -24.29 10.55
CA GLY A 69 -9.35 -25.47 11.07
C GLY A 69 -8.04 -25.81 10.37
N GLU A 70 -7.65 -25.01 9.37
CA GLU A 70 -6.34 -25.08 8.70
C GLU A 70 -5.47 -23.91 9.15
N CYS A 71 -4.16 -24.10 9.15
CA CYS A 71 -3.20 -23.04 9.38
C CYS A 71 -2.70 -22.54 8.03
N VAL A 72 -2.90 -21.25 7.77
CA VAL A 72 -2.54 -20.60 6.51
C VAL A 72 -1.78 -19.32 6.80
N GLU A 73 -1.05 -18.82 5.81
CA GLU A 73 -0.46 -17.48 5.89
C GLU A 73 -1.58 -16.44 5.91
N SER A 74 -1.44 -15.41 6.75
CA SER A 74 -2.37 -14.27 6.71
C SER A 74 -2.16 -13.52 5.40
N GLU A 75 -3.23 -13.31 4.66
CA GLU A 75 -3.21 -12.62 3.39
C GLU A 75 -4.42 -11.70 3.29
N CYS A 76 -4.20 -10.50 2.74
CA CYS A 76 -5.27 -9.56 2.47
C CYS A 76 -6.47 -10.19 1.74
N GLY A 77 -7.65 -10.03 2.33
CA GLY A 77 -8.91 -10.61 1.90
C GLY A 77 -9.27 -11.91 2.62
N ASP A 78 -8.53 -12.30 3.66
CA ASP A 78 -8.80 -13.49 4.47
C ASP A 78 -9.85 -13.26 5.58
N GLY A 79 -10.23 -11.99 5.78
CA GLY A 79 -11.21 -11.54 6.77
C GLY A 79 -10.62 -11.19 8.14
N PHE A 80 -9.28 -11.18 8.29
CA PHE A 80 -8.60 -10.87 9.55
C PHE A 80 -7.43 -9.91 9.34
N VAL A 81 -7.47 -8.77 10.03
CA VAL A 81 -6.40 -7.78 9.95
C VAL A 81 -5.11 -8.30 10.59
N ASP A 82 -4.06 -8.41 9.78
CA ASP A 82 -2.71 -8.69 10.19
C ASP A 82 -1.81 -7.44 10.19
N GLU A 83 -1.77 -6.74 11.33
CA GLU A 83 -0.88 -5.58 11.54
C GLU A 83 0.62 -5.90 11.37
N GLU A 84 1.05 -7.16 11.55
CA GLU A 84 2.45 -7.57 11.38
C GLU A 84 2.80 -7.77 9.90
N ALA A 85 1.83 -8.20 9.09
CA ALA A 85 1.91 -8.20 7.63
C ALA A 85 1.73 -6.79 7.02
N GLY A 86 1.34 -5.81 7.82
CA GLY A 86 1.15 -4.42 7.41
C GLY A 86 -0.26 -4.09 6.93
N GLU A 87 -1.24 -4.92 7.27
CA GLU A 87 -2.65 -4.68 6.97
C GLU A 87 -3.27 -3.70 7.98
N GLU A 88 -4.21 -2.89 7.49
CA GLU A 88 -4.93 -1.87 8.26
C GLU A 88 -6.44 -2.16 8.30
N CYS A 89 -6.95 -2.92 7.32
CA CYS A 89 -8.37 -3.18 7.10
C CYS A 89 -8.60 -4.45 6.27
N GLU A 90 -9.84 -4.95 6.18
CA GLU A 90 -10.15 -6.23 5.51
C GLU A 90 -11.48 -6.24 4.75
N GLU A 91 -12.60 -5.87 5.37
CA GLU A 91 -13.92 -6.25 4.82
C GLU A 91 -14.70 -5.12 4.13
N ASP A 92 -14.37 -3.86 4.41
CA ASP A 92 -15.17 -2.73 3.95
C ASP A 92 -14.48 -1.98 2.80
N LYS A 93 -14.89 -2.28 1.57
CA LYS A 93 -14.39 -1.64 0.35
C LYS A 93 -14.51 -0.11 0.34
N ASP A 94 -15.42 0.46 1.14
CA ASP A 94 -15.64 1.90 1.17
C ASP A 94 -14.49 2.60 1.92
N VAL A 95 -13.81 1.91 2.83
CA VAL A 95 -12.65 2.41 3.59
C VAL A 95 -11.33 1.67 3.28
N CYS A 96 -11.42 0.49 2.68
CA CYS A 96 -10.30 -0.43 2.48
C CYS A 96 -10.03 -0.71 1.00
N ASP A 97 -8.78 -0.62 0.58
CA ASP A 97 -8.33 -1.19 -0.68
C ASP A 97 -8.14 -2.70 -0.51
N LEU A 98 -9.12 -3.48 -0.96
CA LEU A 98 -9.13 -4.95 -0.83
C LEU A 98 -8.00 -5.67 -1.61
N SER A 99 -7.16 -4.95 -2.36
CA SER A 99 -5.98 -5.52 -3.01
C SER A 99 -4.70 -5.35 -2.20
N THR A 100 -4.69 -4.40 -1.26
CA THR A 100 -3.52 -4.08 -0.42
C THR A 100 -3.81 -4.12 1.08
N CYS A 101 -5.08 -4.17 1.47
CA CYS A 101 -5.57 -4.10 2.85
C CYS A 101 -5.10 -2.86 3.60
N LEU A 102 -4.91 -1.76 2.85
CA LEU A 102 -4.62 -0.44 3.38
C LEU A 102 -5.86 0.43 3.32
N PHE A 103 -5.94 1.39 4.24
CA PHE A 103 -6.96 2.42 4.19
C PHE A 103 -6.81 3.27 2.93
N HIS A 104 -7.95 3.74 2.37
CA HIS A 104 -7.90 4.63 1.20
C HIS A 104 -7.23 5.96 1.51
N CYS A 105 -7.29 6.42 2.75
CA CYS A 105 -6.68 7.67 3.19
C CYS A 105 -6.43 7.71 4.70
N TRP A 106 -5.46 8.51 5.11
CA TRP A 106 -5.20 8.94 6.48
C TRP A 106 -5.49 10.43 6.67
N ASP A 107 -5.25 11.23 5.63
CA ASP A 107 -5.62 12.62 5.55
C ASP A 107 -6.15 13.00 4.15
N ASP A 108 -6.60 14.25 4.00
CA ASP A 108 -7.21 14.73 2.75
C ASP A 108 -6.22 14.71 1.57
N ALA A 109 -4.90 14.73 1.81
CA ALA A 109 -3.89 14.72 0.75
C ALA A 109 -3.70 13.34 0.12
N ASP A 110 -4.07 12.25 0.82
CA ASP A 110 -4.07 10.90 0.26
C ASP A 110 -5.17 10.71 -0.79
N CYS A 111 -6.25 11.49 -0.69
CA CYS A 111 -7.36 11.43 -1.62
C CYS A 111 -7.00 12.13 -2.94
N LYS A 112 -6.78 11.33 -3.99
CA LYS A 112 -6.50 11.84 -5.33
C LYS A 112 -7.73 12.56 -5.90
N GLN A 113 -7.69 13.89 -5.91
CA GLN A 113 -8.73 14.69 -6.53
C GLN A 113 -8.79 14.43 -8.04
N GLU A 114 -9.88 13.82 -8.49
CA GLU A 114 -10.12 13.60 -9.93
C GLU A 114 -10.85 14.78 -10.58
N HIS A 115 -11.59 15.57 -9.80
CA HIS A 115 -12.41 16.66 -10.31
C HIS A 115 -12.32 17.91 -9.42
N PRO A 116 -11.97 19.09 -9.97
CA PRO A 116 -11.69 20.31 -9.18
C PRO A 116 -12.91 20.79 -8.37
N CYS A 117 -14.12 20.54 -8.88
CA CYS A 117 -15.38 20.87 -8.19
C CYS A 117 -15.95 19.79 -7.27
N LEU A 118 -15.26 18.66 -7.15
CA LEU A 118 -15.57 17.59 -6.21
C LEU A 118 -14.31 17.27 -5.41
N PRO A 119 -13.83 18.21 -4.56
CA PRO A 119 -12.79 17.88 -3.61
C PRO A 119 -13.18 16.65 -2.80
N LEU A 120 -12.18 15.82 -2.52
CA LEU A 120 -12.32 14.65 -1.67
C LEU A 120 -11.82 15.04 -0.27
N GLU A 121 -12.57 14.64 0.75
CA GLU A 121 -12.14 14.71 2.15
C GLU A 121 -11.96 13.27 2.66
N CYS A 122 -10.94 13.06 3.47
CA CYS A 122 -10.74 11.81 4.18
C CYS A 122 -11.64 11.76 5.41
N ILE A 123 -12.71 10.96 5.35
CA ILE A 123 -13.64 10.77 6.45
C ILE A 123 -13.64 9.29 6.81
N GLN A 124 -13.19 8.98 8.03
CA GLN A 124 -13.12 7.61 8.53
C GLN A 124 -12.40 6.65 7.58
N HIS A 125 -11.26 7.08 7.01
CA HIS A 125 -10.47 6.31 6.04
C HIS A 125 -11.12 6.09 4.66
N SER A 126 -12.22 6.79 4.37
CA SER A 126 -12.84 6.83 3.05
C SER A 126 -12.67 8.19 2.40
N CYS A 127 -12.31 8.22 1.11
CA CYS A 127 -12.30 9.44 0.33
C CYS A 127 -13.73 9.80 -0.13
N VAL A 128 -14.31 10.80 0.53
CA VAL A 128 -15.69 11.22 0.29
C VAL A 128 -15.70 12.50 -0.54
N ALA A 129 -16.35 12.46 -1.70
CA ALA A 129 -16.55 13.64 -2.53
C ALA A 129 -17.53 14.63 -1.88
N ARG A 130 -17.10 15.89 -1.79
CA ARG A 130 -17.95 16.99 -1.35
C ARG A 130 -18.13 18.01 -2.47
N PRO A 131 -19.37 18.21 -2.94
CA PRO A 131 -19.66 19.34 -3.80
C PRO A 131 -19.26 20.67 -3.18
N ALA A 132 -18.49 21.44 -3.94
CA ALA A 132 -18.09 22.79 -3.54
C ALA A 132 -18.66 23.84 -4.52
N PRO A 133 -20.00 23.97 -4.67
CA PRO A 133 -20.56 24.99 -5.55
C PRO A 133 -20.13 26.39 -5.07
N GLY A 134 -19.70 27.23 -6.00
CA GLY A 134 -19.13 28.54 -5.70
C GLY A 134 -17.62 28.54 -5.47
N ALA A 135 -16.99 27.38 -5.23
CA ALA A 135 -15.54 27.30 -5.12
C ALA A 135 -14.85 27.60 -6.46
N ARG A 136 -13.64 28.14 -6.37
CA ARG A 136 -12.78 28.36 -7.54
C ARG A 136 -12.31 27.02 -8.11
N CYS A 137 -12.20 26.96 -9.42
CA CYS A 137 -11.75 25.77 -10.13
C CYS A 137 -10.94 26.13 -11.37
N SER A 138 -10.11 25.19 -11.79
CA SER A 138 -9.40 25.22 -13.07
C SER A 138 -9.54 23.85 -13.73
N SER A 139 -9.80 23.82 -15.03
CA SER A 139 -9.93 22.58 -15.82
C SER A 139 -9.51 22.82 -17.26
N ASP A 140 -9.35 21.76 -18.05
CA ASP A 140 -9.05 21.88 -19.49
C ASP A 140 -10.05 22.80 -20.21
N GLY A 141 -9.58 23.99 -20.62
CA GLY A 141 -10.40 25.00 -21.30
C GLY A 141 -11.09 26.03 -20.40
N VAL A 142 -10.93 25.93 -19.08
CA VAL A 142 -11.36 26.93 -18.09
C VAL A 142 -10.21 27.19 -17.13
N ASP A 143 -9.42 28.22 -17.42
CA ASP A 143 -8.23 28.56 -16.61
C ASP A 143 -8.62 29.07 -15.22
N PHE A 144 -9.74 29.78 -15.12
CA PHE A 144 -10.29 30.31 -13.88
C PHE A 144 -11.82 30.33 -13.93
N GLY A 145 -12.42 29.45 -13.13
CA GLY A 145 -13.85 29.25 -13.11
C GLY A 145 -14.43 29.18 -11.70
N VAL A 146 -15.74 28.96 -11.67
CA VAL A 146 -16.50 28.67 -10.46
C VAL A 146 -17.24 27.35 -10.64
N CYS A 147 -17.29 26.57 -9.57
CA CYS A 147 -18.03 25.33 -9.56
C CYS A 147 -19.54 25.59 -9.52
N THR A 148 -20.27 24.98 -10.45
CA THR A 148 -21.74 25.03 -10.47
C THR A 148 -22.35 24.00 -9.52
N GLN A 149 -23.66 24.08 -9.31
CA GLN A 149 -24.41 23.04 -8.59
C GLN A 149 -24.39 21.68 -9.30
N SER A 150 -24.05 21.64 -10.59
CA SER A 150 -23.87 20.41 -11.36
C SER A 150 -22.42 19.92 -11.35
N TYR A 151 -21.59 20.51 -10.49
CA TYR A 151 -20.17 20.18 -10.32
C TYR A 151 -19.31 20.47 -11.55
N GLU A 152 -19.79 21.31 -12.47
CA GLU A 152 -19.02 21.73 -13.63
C GLU A 152 -18.19 22.96 -13.28
N CYS A 153 -16.95 23.01 -13.76
CA CYS A 153 -16.15 24.23 -13.71
C CYS A 153 -16.52 25.14 -14.88
N VAL A 154 -17.07 26.32 -14.61
CA VAL A 154 -17.48 27.27 -15.66
C VAL A 154 -16.72 28.59 -15.55
N SER A 155 -16.33 29.15 -16.69
CA SER A 155 -15.67 30.46 -16.75
C SER A 155 -16.59 31.56 -16.24
N ILE A 156 -16.02 32.54 -15.57
CA ILE A 156 -16.76 33.70 -15.07
C ILE A 156 -16.60 34.82 -16.09
N GLU A 157 -17.73 35.35 -16.54
CA GLU A 157 -17.74 36.55 -17.38
C GLU A 157 -17.48 37.79 -16.53
N CYS A 158 -16.67 38.71 -17.04
CA CYS A 158 -16.29 39.91 -16.34
C CYS A 158 -16.34 41.14 -17.26
N SER A 159 -16.51 42.30 -16.65
CA SER A 159 -16.41 43.61 -17.29
C SER A 159 -15.19 44.40 -16.79
N SER A 160 -14.68 44.05 -15.60
CA SER A 160 -13.47 44.60 -14.98
C SER A 160 -12.89 43.62 -13.97
N ASP A 161 -11.66 43.86 -13.53
CA ASP A 161 -10.99 43.01 -12.52
C ASP A 161 -11.76 42.92 -11.20
N ALA A 162 -12.60 43.92 -10.89
CA ALA A 162 -13.46 43.90 -9.71
C ALA A 162 -14.53 42.80 -9.74
N ASP A 163 -14.83 42.25 -10.92
CA ASP A 163 -15.75 41.12 -11.08
C ASP A 163 -15.05 39.77 -10.82
N CYS A 164 -13.71 39.77 -10.75
CA CYS A 164 -12.87 38.57 -10.63
C CYS A 164 -12.27 38.41 -9.22
N VAL A 165 -12.92 38.93 -8.18
CA VAL A 165 -12.38 38.91 -6.81
C VAL A 165 -12.66 37.56 -6.13
N GLY A 166 -11.60 36.95 -5.59
CA GLY A 166 -11.65 35.75 -4.76
C GLY A 166 -11.75 36.06 -3.27
N ASP A 167 -11.63 35.00 -2.46
CA ASP A 167 -11.56 35.12 -1.00
C ASP A 167 -10.17 35.60 -0.52
N ASP A 168 -9.16 35.40 -1.37
CA ASP A 168 -7.75 35.80 -1.17
C ASP A 168 -7.10 36.26 -2.50
N GLU A 169 -5.83 36.64 -2.44
CA GLU A 169 -5.05 37.12 -3.59
C GLU A 169 -4.92 36.08 -4.71
N CYS A 170 -4.78 34.79 -4.38
CA CYS A 170 -4.53 33.72 -5.35
C CYS A 170 -5.80 33.13 -5.95
N THR A 171 -6.93 33.33 -5.27
CA THR A 171 -8.28 33.04 -5.75
C THR A 171 -8.90 34.25 -6.46
N SER A 172 -8.19 35.38 -6.51
CA SER A 172 -8.53 36.56 -7.32
C SER A 172 -7.89 36.49 -8.71
N GLY A 173 -8.59 37.01 -9.71
CA GLY A 173 -8.19 36.99 -11.11
C GLY A 173 -8.18 38.36 -11.77
N LEU A 174 -7.77 38.37 -13.03
CA LEU A 174 -7.82 39.54 -13.92
C LEU A 174 -8.91 39.36 -14.95
N CYS A 175 -9.52 40.46 -15.39
CA CYS A 175 -10.52 40.42 -16.45
C CYS A 175 -9.85 40.57 -17.81
N GLU A 176 -9.69 39.46 -18.54
CA GLU A 176 -9.10 39.41 -19.87
C GLU A 176 -10.11 38.85 -20.87
N ASP A 177 -10.31 39.54 -22.00
CA ASP A 177 -11.27 39.14 -23.05
C ASP A 177 -12.68 38.79 -22.52
N GLN A 178 -13.16 39.57 -21.54
CA GLN A 178 -14.44 39.40 -20.83
C GLN A 178 -14.54 38.10 -20.01
N ARG A 179 -13.41 37.51 -19.65
CA ARG A 179 -13.33 36.34 -18.79
C ARG A 179 -12.34 36.57 -17.65
N CYS A 180 -12.71 36.09 -16.47
CA CYS A 180 -11.74 36.04 -15.39
C CYS A 180 -10.67 35.01 -15.71
N VAL A 181 -9.40 35.40 -15.57
CA VAL A 181 -8.23 34.54 -15.69
C VAL A 181 -7.46 34.53 -14.37
N ALA A 182 -6.79 33.43 -14.07
CA ALA A 182 -6.04 33.29 -12.83
C ALA A 182 -4.83 34.23 -12.81
N ASN A 183 -4.56 34.84 -11.66
CA ASN A 183 -3.41 35.74 -11.51
C ASN A 183 -2.13 34.96 -11.10
N PHE A 184 -1.78 33.92 -11.87
CA PHE A 184 -0.59 33.12 -11.58
C PHE A 184 0.68 33.97 -11.60
N GLY A 185 1.54 33.78 -10.60
CA GLY A 185 2.76 34.57 -10.41
C GLY A 185 2.54 35.93 -9.71
N ALA A 186 1.30 36.26 -9.32
CA ALA A 186 1.06 37.41 -8.45
C ALA A 186 1.63 37.19 -7.06
N LEU A 187 2.01 38.30 -6.41
CA LEU A 187 2.46 38.28 -5.02
C LEU A 187 1.30 37.93 -4.09
N CYS A 188 1.59 37.07 -3.13
CA CYS A 188 0.69 36.70 -2.04
C CYS A 188 1.48 36.64 -0.73
N GLU A 189 0.78 36.46 0.39
CA GLU A 189 1.38 36.34 1.73
C GLU A 189 1.14 34.91 2.26
N LEU A 190 2.20 34.25 2.71
CA LEU A 190 2.14 32.95 3.39
C LEU A 190 1.61 33.12 4.82
N GLU A 191 1.18 32.03 5.47
CA GLU A 191 0.63 32.07 6.84
C GLU A 191 1.61 32.63 7.89
N ASP A 192 2.92 32.55 7.64
CA ASP A 192 3.97 33.09 8.50
C ASP A 192 4.31 34.57 8.19
N GLY A 193 3.61 35.18 7.24
CA GLY A 193 3.82 36.56 6.79
C GLY A 193 4.94 36.70 5.75
N ALA A 194 5.54 35.60 5.28
CA ALA A 194 6.55 35.65 4.23
C ALA A 194 5.92 35.89 2.84
N PRO A 195 6.62 36.59 1.93
CA PRO A 195 6.13 36.78 0.58
C PRO A 195 6.15 35.46 -0.21
N GLY A 196 5.06 35.18 -0.92
CA GLY A 196 4.91 34.07 -1.84
C GLY A 196 4.47 34.49 -3.23
N MET A 197 4.26 33.51 -4.09
CA MET A 197 3.66 33.67 -5.42
C MET A 197 2.49 32.72 -5.60
N CYS A 198 1.42 33.18 -6.24
CA CYS A 198 0.27 32.36 -6.56
C CYS A 198 0.63 31.30 -7.61
N GLY A 199 0.57 30.04 -7.20
CA GLY A 199 0.85 28.88 -8.04
C GLY A 199 -0.40 28.14 -8.50
N GLU A 200 -0.19 26.96 -9.09
CA GLU A 200 -1.27 26.05 -9.46
C GLU A 200 -2.12 25.68 -8.23
N GLY A 201 -3.41 25.40 -8.47
CA GLY A 201 -4.37 25.12 -7.40
C GLY A 201 -4.82 26.35 -6.61
N PHE A 202 -4.47 27.57 -7.05
CA PHE A 202 -4.81 28.84 -6.40
C PHE A 202 -4.20 29.00 -5.00
N VAL A 203 -3.06 28.35 -4.74
CA VAL A 203 -2.37 28.38 -3.44
C VAL A 203 -1.18 29.34 -3.50
N CYS A 204 -0.96 30.07 -2.40
CA CYS A 204 0.25 30.85 -2.22
C CYS A 204 1.43 29.92 -1.92
N LEU A 205 2.44 29.91 -2.79
CA LEU A 205 3.64 29.10 -2.64
C LEU A 205 4.86 29.97 -2.33
N PRO A 206 5.88 29.44 -1.63
CA PRO A 206 7.14 30.16 -1.44
C PRO A 206 7.74 30.58 -2.78
N SER A 207 8.15 31.86 -2.89
CA SER A 207 8.83 32.34 -4.08
C SER A 207 10.19 31.64 -4.23
N LEU A 208 10.36 30.88 -5.32
CA LEU A 208 11.62 30.21 -5.64
C LEU A 208 12.77 31.19 -5.97
N ASP A 209 12.47 32.49 -6.09
CA ASP A 209 13.44 33.55 -6.39
C ASP A 209 14.15 34.11 -5.13
N ALA A 210 13.98 33.50 -3.95
CA ALA A 210 14.63 33.95 -2.70
C ALA A 210 16.06 33.40 -2.48
N GLU A 211 16.63 32.64 -3.42
CA GLU A 211 18.01 32.14 -3.36
C GLU A 211 18.80 32.49 -4.63
N SER A 212 19.27 33.75 -4.73
CA SER A 212 20.48 34.11 -5.48
C SER A 212 21.16 35.36 -4.94
#